data_AF-A0A0M9CES0-F1
#
_entry.id   AF-A0A0M9CES0-F1
#
_cell.length_a   1.000
_cell.length_b   1.000
_cell.length_c   1.000
_cell.angle_alpha   90.00
_cell.angle_beta   90.00
_cell.angle_gamma   90.00
#
_symmetry.space_group_name_H-M   'P 1'
#
loop_
_entity.id
_entity.type
_entity.pdbx_description
1 polymer ?
#
loop_
_entity_poly.entity_id
_entity_poly.type
_entity_poly.pdbx_seq_one_letter_code
_entity_poly.pdbx_strand_id
1 'polypeptide(L)'
;MKKLITLLVALTSFIGFAQSKNIVLEDNYNYNSQVKITSLSYNVDSVTELEEIDWKEIKSIFNTNNEDDVIKLSFAINMDKRKSKKVKIAGKFSVEGKTDNIEELIKKSKKGVKGLIKVYNKYQNK
;
A
#
# COMPACT_ATOMS: atom_id res chain seq x y z
N MET A 1 -10.92 -52.00 -48.82
CA MET A 1 -10.36 -52.20 -47.45
C MET A 1 -9.15 -51.30 -47.16
N LYS A 2 -8.16 -51.17 -48.06
CA LYS A 2 -6.98 -50.32 -47.82
C LYS A 2 -7.30 -48.84 -47.49
N LYS A 3 -8.25 -48.22 -48.22
CA LYS A 3 -8.66 -46.81 -47.98
C LYS A 3 -9.34 -46.59 -46.62
N LEU A 4 -10.08 -47.58 -46.11
CA LEU A 4 -10.71 -47.54 -44.78
C LEU A 4 -9.67 -47.68 -43.67
N ILE A 5 -8.66 -48.54 -43.86
CA ILE A 5 -7.56 -48.71 -42.92
C ILE A 5 -6.71 -47.43 -42.84
N THR A 6 -6.42 -46.79 -43.97
CA THR A 6 -5.68 -45.53 -43.99
C THR A 6 -6.43 -44.40 -43.28
N LEU A 7 -7.75 -44.34 -43.41
CA LEU A 7 -8.58 -43.35 -42.72
C LEU A 7 -8.60 -43.59 -41.20
N LEU A 8 -8.65 -44.86 -40.77
CA LEU A 8 -8.64 -45.23 -39.36
C LEU A 8 -7.32 -44.86 -38.68
N VAL A 9 -6.19 -45.04 -39.37
CA VAL A 9 -4.86 -44.67 -38.88
C VAL A 9 -4.71 -43.14 -38.78
N ALA A 10 -5.31 -42.38 -39.71
CA ALA A 10 -5.27 -40.92 -39.65
C ALA A 10 -6.08 -40.34 -38.47
N LEU A 11 -7.20 -40.98 -38.10
CA LEU A 11 -8.07 -40.54 -37.00
C LEU A 11 -7.45 -40.75 -35.62
N THR A 12 -6.67 -41.81 -35.41
CA THR A 12 -6.06 -42.11 -34.10
C THR A 12 -4.87 -41.20 -33.77
N SER A 13 -4.19 -40.62 -34.78
CA SER A 13 -3.10 -39.67 -34.60
C SER A 13 -3.50 -38.33 -33.95
N PHE A 14 -4.78 -37.95 -33.98
CA PHE A 14 -5.25 -36.71 -33.34
C PHE A 14 -5.51 -36.85 -31.83
N ILE A 15 -5.59 -38.07 -31.30
CA ILE A 15 -5.94 -38.32 -29.88
C ILE A 15 -4.72 -38.10 -28.96
N GLY A 16 -3.49 -38.25 -29.48
CA GLY A 16 -2.26 -38.09 -28.70
C GLY A 16 -1.95 -36.66 -28.25
N PHE A 17 -2.41 -35.64 -28.99
CA PHE A 17 -2.20 -34.23 -28.63
C PHE A 17 -3.27 -33.67 -27.69
N ALA A 18 -4.33 -34.43 -27.40
CA ALA A 18 -5.43 -34.03 -26.53
C ALA A 18 -5.26 -34.47 -25.07
N GLN A 19 -4.26 -35.30 -24.76
CA GLN A 19 -3.83 -35.47 -23.38
C GLN A 19 -3.10 -34.20 -22.97
N SER A 20 -3.88 -33.19 -22.58
CA SER A 20 -3.38 -32.07 -21.78
C SER A 20 -2.62 -32.70 -20.63
N LYS A 21 -1.33 -32.36 -20.53
CA LYS A 21 -0.53 -32.60 -19.34
C LYS A 21 -1.45 -32.26 -18.16
N ASN A 22 -1.74 -33.22 -17.29
CA ASN A 22 -2.33 -32.91 -16.00
C ASN A 22 -1.29 -32.04 -15.32
N ILE A 23 -1.39 -30.74 -15.55
CA ILE A 23 -0.76 -29.74 -14.72
C ILE A 23 -1.54 -29.94 -13.43
N VAL A 24 -1.00 -30.80 -12.57
CA VAL A 24 -1.23 -30.66 -11.14
C VAL A 24 -0.73 -29.25 -10.89
N LEU A 25 -1.66 -28.30 -10.92
CA LEU A 25 -1.47 -27.04 -10.27
C LEU A 25 -1.29 -27.49 -8.83
N GLU A 26 -0.04 -27.69 -8.40
CA GLU A 26 0.25 -27.62 -6.99
C GLU A 26 -0.27 -26.25 -6.62
N ASP A 27 -1.41 -26.28 -5.95
CA ASP A 27 -2.05 -25.17 -5.33
C ASP A 27 -0.99 -24.56 -4.39
N ASN A 28 -0.18 -23.66 -4.94
CA ASN A 28 0.79 -22.84 -4.22
C ASN A 28 0.01 -21.76 -3.45
N TYR A 29 -1.04 -22.17 -2.74
CA TYR A 29 -1.67 -21.33 -1.74
C TYR A 29 -0.66 -21.19 -0.62
N ASN A 30 0.06 -20.08 -0.64
CA ASN A 30 0.81 -19.63 0.51
C ASN A 30 -0.20 -19.17 1.57
N TYR A 31 -0.71 -20.14 2.35
CA TYR A 31 -1.57 -19.89 3.50
C TYR A 31 -0.85 -19.09 4.61
N ASN A 32 0.46 -18.86 4.47
CA ASN A 32 1.30 -18.05 5.36
C ASN A 32 1.64 -16.67 4.77
N SER A 33 0.79 -16.10 3.91
CA SER A 33 0.96 -14.71 3.48
C SER A 33 0.63 -13.75 4.63
N GLN A 34 1.63 -13.44 5.45
CA GLN A 34 1.53 -12.40 6.47
C GLN A 34 1.41 -11.04 5.77
N VAL A 35 0.28 -10.35 5.97
CA VAL A 35 0.06 -9.01 5.44
C VAL A 35 0.92 -8.03 6.23
N LYS A 36 1.90 -7.44 5.55
CA LYS A 36 2.80 -6.43 6.09
C LYS A 36 2.40 -5.05 5.59
N ILE A 37 2.22 -4.11 6.51
CA ILE A 37 1.90 -2.71 6.20
C ILE A 37 3.17 -1.88 6.33
N THR A 38 3.75 -1.42 5.23
CA THR A 38 5.01 -0.66 5.25
C THR A 38 4.83 0.85 5.26
N SER A 39 3.62 1.34 4.98
CA SER A 39 3.40 2.79 4.90
C SER A 39 1.97 3.18 5.22
N LEU A 40 1.80 4.30 5.90
CA LEU A 40 0.54 4.99 6.12
C LEU A 40 0.71 6.47 5.75
N SER A 41 -0.22 7.02 4.98
CA SER A 41 -0.17 8.41 4.54
C SER A 41 -1.48 9.12 4.84
N TYR A 42 -1.39 10.20 5.61
CA TYR A 42 -2.48 11.17 5.81
C TYR A 42 -2.27 12.35 4.87
N ASN A 43 -3.18 12.54 3.93
CA ASN A 43 -3.19 13.69 3.06
C ASN A 43 -4.55 14.39 3.21
N VAL A 44 -4.56 15.52 3.90
CA VAL A 44 -5.80 16.15 4.37
C VAL A 44 -5.94 17.57 3.83
N ASP A 45 -7.14 18.11 3.91
CA ASP A 45 -7.46 19.44 3.38
C ASP A 45 -7.64 20.50 4.49
N SER A 46 -7.66 20.08 5.76
CA SER A 46 -7.85 20.98 6.91
C SER A 46 -6.89 20.72 8.07
N VAL A 47 -6.71 21.75 8.91
CA VAL A 47 -5.94 21.64 10.16
C VAL A 47 -6.65 20.72 11.16
N THR A 48 -7.98 20.76 11.20
CA THR A 48 -8.81 19.95 12.09
C THR A 48 -8.55 18.45 11.88
N GLU A 49 -8.50 17.99 10.63
CA GLU A 49 -8.18 16.59 10.32
C GLU A 49 -6.78 16.17 10.81
N LEU A 50 -5.80 17.08 10.84
CA LEU A 50 -4.48 16.79 11.42
C LEU A 50 -4.49 16.75 12.95
N GLU A 51 -5.36 17.54 13.59
CA GLU A 51 -5.49 17.60 15.05
C GLU A 51 -6.25 16.38 15.61
N GLU A 52 -7.18 15.84 14.82
CA GLU A 52 -8.05 14.71 15.16
C GLU A 52 -7.43 13.33 14.86
N ILE A 53 -6.17 13.27 14.41
CA ILE A 53 -5.47 11.99 14.16
C ILE A 53 -5.51 11.10 15.41
N ASP A 54 -6.09 9.91 15.27
CA ASP A 54 -6.02 8.87 16.29
C ASP A 54 -4.68 8.13 16.24
N TRP A 55 -3.77 8.56 17.12
CA TRP A 55 -2.45 7.96 17.24
C TRP A 55 -2.45 6.52 17.76
N LYS A 56 -3.50 6.09 18.48
CA LYS A 56 -3.63 4.70 18.93
C LYS A 56 -3.99 3.80 17.76
N GLU A 57 -4.88 4.28 16.89
CA GLU A 57 -5.23 3.58 15.65
C GLU A 57 -4.00 3.39 14.74
N ILE A 58 -3.19 4.46 14.56
CA ILE A 58 -1.93 4.37 13.80
C ILE A 58 -1.04 3.26 14.33
N LYS A 59 -0.87 3.14 15.65
CA LYS A 59 -0.08 2.05 16.24
C LYS A 59 -0.66 0.70 15.88
N SER A 60 -1.98 0.54 16.02
CA SER A 60 -2.66 -0.74 15.81
C SER A 60 -2.57 -1.27 14.37
N ILE A 61 -2.49 -0.37 13.38
CA ILE A 61 -2.32 -0.72 11.96
C ILE A 61 -1.05 -1.55 11.74
N PHE A 62 0.03 -1.29 12.47
CA PHE A 62 1.30 -1.98 12.29
C PHE A 62 1.47 -3.22 13.18
N ASN A 63 0.45 -3.64 13.93
CA ASN A 63 0.55 -4.78 14.85
C ASN A 63 0.80 -6.14 14.15
N THR A 64 0.51 -6.24 12.84
CA THR A 64 0.76 -7.48 12.08
C THR A 64 2.17 -7.57 11.51
N ASN A 65 2.95 -6.49 11.61
CA ASN A 65 4.32 -6.44 11.13
C ASN A 65 5.29 -7.09 12.12
N ASN A 66 6.43 -7.53 11.60
CA ASN A 66 7.57 -7.91 12.42
C ASN A 66 8.27 -6.66 12.98
N GLU A 67 8.95 -6.82 14.11
CA GLU A 67 9.65 -5.74 14.83
C GLU A 67 10.67 -5.01 13.94
N ASP A 68 11.40 -5.76 13.12
CA ASP A 68 12.43 -5.25 12.20
C ASP A 68 11.88 -4.65 10.91
N ASP A 69 10.57 -4.75 10.65
CA ASP A 69 9.97 -4.21 9.46
C ASP A 69 10.09 -2.69 9.43
N VAL A 70 10.57 -2.14 8.32
CA VAL A 70 10.62 -0.69 8.13
C VAL A 70 9.23 -0.18 7.75
N ILE A 71 8.76 0.81 8.50
CA ILE A 71 7.48 1.48 8.30
C ILE A 71 7.68 2.98 8.08
N LYS A 72 6.76 3.57 7.32
CA LYS A 72 6.77 4.99 6.96
C LYS A 72 5.44 5.65 7.29
N LEU A 73 5.48 6.73 8.08
CA LEU A 73 4.33 7.59 8.35
C LEU A 73 4.52 8.89 7.59
N SER A 74 3.57 9.23 6.71
CA SER A 74 3.62 10.47 5.91
C SER A 74 2.41 11.35 6.20
N PHE A 75 2.63 12.65 6.30
CA PHE A 75 1.60 13.63 6.59
C PHE A 75 1.72 14.79 5.61
N ALA A 76 0.60 15.21 5.03
CA ALA A 76 0.50 16.34 4.14
C ALA A 76 -0.79 17.11 4.39
N ILE A 77 -0.73 18.43 4.25
CA ILE A 77 -1.90 19.30 4.25
C ILE A 77 -1.93 20.10 2.94
N ASN A 78 -3.04 19.96 2.22
CA ASN A 78 -3.23 20.61 0.94
C ASN A 78 -3.57 22.09 1.14
N MET A 79 -3.16 22.90 0.17
CA MET A 79 -3.54 24.31 0.15
C MET A 79 -4.94 24.44 -0.45
N ASP A 80 -5.79 25.31 0.11
CA ASP A 80 -7.06 25.64 -0.54
C ASP A 80 -6.77 26.16 -1.96
N LYS A 81 -7.28 25.44 -2.97
CA LYS A 81 -7.10 25.74 -4.39
C LYS A 81 -7.59 27.15 -4.75
N ARG A 82 -8.52 27.72 -3.98
CA ARG A 82 -9.00 29.10 -4.15
C ARG A 82 -7.95 30.14 -3.74
N LYS A 83 -7.08 29.81 -2.77
CA LYS A 83 -6.07 30.72 -2.23
C LYS A 83 -4.71 30.62 -2.93
N SER A 84 -4.39 29.50 -3.58
CA SER A 84 -3.16 29.37 -4.35
C SER A 84 -3.33 28.52 -5.61
N LYS A 85 -3.16 29.14 -6.78
CA LYS A 85 -3.14 28.43 -8.07
C LYS A 85 -1.81 27.73 -8.36
N LYS A 86 -0.71 28.17 -7.73
CA LYS A 86 0.65 27.66 -7.98
C LYS A 86 1.08 26.58 -6.98
N VAL A 87 0.62 26.64 -5.74
CA VAL A 87 1.03 25.72 -4.67
C VAL A 87 -0.15 24.83 -4.28
N LYS A 88 -0.02 23.52 -4.53
CA LYS A 88 -1.06 22.53 -4.23
C LYS A 88 -0.97 21.97 -2.80
N ILE A 89 0.24 21.88 -2.24
CA ILE A 89 0.50 21.34 -0.90
C ILE A 89 1.18 22.42 -0.07
N ALA A 90 0.59 22.76 1.09
CA ALA A 90 1.14 23.78 1.98
C ALA A 90 2.35 23.26 2.77
N GLY A 91 2.33 21.97 3.11
CA GLY A 91 3.46 21.28 3.71
C GLY A 91 3.28 19.77 3.70
N LYS A 92 4.41 19.06 3.66
CA LYS A 92 4.46 17.61 3.80
C LYS A 92 5.72 17.19 4.54
N PHE A 93 5.65 16.10 5.30
CA PHE A 93 6.83 15.43 5.86
C PHE A 93 6.54 13.94 6.02
N SER A 94 7.61 13.16 6.22
CA SER A 94 7.52 11.75 6.57
C SER A 94 8.53 11.41 7.67
N VAL A 95 8.23 10.35 8.41
CA VAL A 95 9.17 9.69 9.32
C VAL A 95 9.21 8.21 8.98
N GLU A 96 10.39 7.62 9.11
CA GLU A 96 10.65 6.22 8.74
C GLU A 96 11.53 5.57 9.80
N GLY A 97 11.27 4.30 10.07
CA GLY A 97 12.02 3.51 11.03
C GLY A 97 11.42 2.12 11.20
N LYS A 98 12.01 1.30 12.08
CA LYS A 98 11.51 -0.03 12.40
C LYS A 98 10.16 0.00 13.13
N THR A 99 9.32 -1.03 12.97
CA THR A 99 8.03 -1.20 13.66
C THR A 99 8.19 -1.13 15.18
N ASP A 100 9.24 -1.74 15.74
CA ASP A 100 9.51 -1.71 17.19
C ASP A 100 9.65 -0.26 17.73
N ASN A 101 10.09 0.66 16.89
CA ASN A 101 10.22 2.08 17.24
C ASN A 101 8.95 2.90 16.99
N ILE A 102 7.78 2.28 16.80
CA ILE A 102 6.52 2.96 16.45
C ILE A 102 6.16 4.11 17.42
N GLU A 103 6.40 3.95 18.72
CA GLU A 103 6.15 5.01 19.72
C GLU A 103 7.02 6.26 19.47
N GLU A 104 8.29 6.05 19.13
CA GLU A 104 9.21 7.14 18.80
C GLU A 104 8.81 7.82 17.48
N LEU A 105 8.42 7.02 16.48
CA LEU A 105 7.92 7.52 15.20
C LEU A 105 6.64 8.33 15.37
N ILE A 106 5.70 7.89 16.20
CA ILE A 106 4.49 8.64 16.58
C ILE A 106 4.87 9.95 17.28
N LYS A 107 5.82 9.94 18.22
CA LYS A 107 6.28 11.15 18.91
C LYS A 107 6.90 12.17 17.93
N LYS A 108 7.72 11.72 16.98
CA LYS A 108 8.28 12.57 15.92
C LYS A 108 7.19 13.09 15.00
N SER A 109 6.23 12.24 14.63
CA SER A 109 5.08 12.60 13.78
C SER A 109 4.22 13.68 14.40
N LYS A 110 3.87 13.56 15.70
CA LYS A 110 3.13 14.60 16.44
C LYS A 110 3.83 15.97 16.39
N LYS A 111 5.16 15.99 16.49
CA LYS A 111 5.94 17.24 16.36
C LYS A 111 5.90 17.78 14.93
N GLY A 112 6.07 16.91 13.94
CA GLY A 112 6.00 17.28 12.52
C GLY A 112 4.63 17.84 12.14
N VAL A 113 3.54 17.23 12.62
CA VAL A 113 2.16 17.70 12.41
C VAL A 113 1.96 19.11 12.98
N LYS A 114 2.44 19.38 14.21
CA LYS A 114 2.42 20.76 14.76
C LYS A 114 3.21 21.74 13.89
N GLY A 115 4.31 21.29 13.29
CA GLY A 115 5.08 22.06 12.31
C GLY A 115 4.28 22.37 11.05
N LEU A 116 3.61 21.38 10.47
CA LEU A 116 2.73 21.55 9.30
C LEU A 116 1.63 22.57 9.56
N ILE A 117 0.94 22.46 10.70
CA ILE A 117 -0.14 23.39 11.07
C ILE A 117 0.37 24.83 11.15
N LYS A 118 1.54 25.06 11.76
CA LYS A 118 2.17 26.40 11.80
C LYS A 118 2.48 26.94 10.40
N VAL A 119 3.03 26.10 9.53
CA VAL A 119 3.35 26.48 8.15
C VAL A 119 2.08 26.81 7.37
N TYR A 120 1.06 25.95 7.47
CA TYR A 120 -0.25 26.16 6.84
C TYR A 120 -0.88 27.49 7.28
N ASN A 121 -0.97 27.73 8.59
CA ASN A 121 -1.55 28.96 9.13
C ASN A 121 -0.77 30.21 8.68
N LYS A 122 0.56 30.14 8.58
CA LYS A 122 1.39 31.23 8.05
C LYS A 122 1.07 31.56 6.59
N TYR A 123 0.76 30.57 5.77
CA TYR A 123 0.36 30.78 4.37
C TYR A 123 -1.10 31.19 4.21
N GLN A 124 -1.98 30.82 5.14
CA GLN A 124 -3.40 31.22 5.13
C GLN A 124 -3.61 32.69 5.54
N ASN A 125 -2.71 33.24 6.35
CA ASN A 125 -2.72 34.63 6.83
C ASN A 125 -1.88 35.59 5.98
N LYS A 126 -1.40 35.14 4.82
CA LYS A 126 -0.75 35.97 3.79
C LYS A 126 -1.68 36.15 2.61
#